data_AF-A0AAD4VNZ6-F1
#
_entry.id   AF-A0AAD4VNZ6-F1
#
_cell.length_a   1.000
_cell.length_b   1.000
_cell.length_c   1.000
_cell.angle_alpha   90.00
_cell.angle_beta   90.00
_cell.angle_gamma   90.00
#
_symmetry.space_group_name_H-M   'P 1'
#
loop_
_entity.id
_entity.type
_entity.pdbx_description
1 polymer ?
#
loop_
_entity_poly.entity_id
_entity_poly.type
_entity_poly.pdbx_seq_one_letter_code
_entity_poly.pdbx_strand_id
1 'polypeptide(L)'
;MLLNLHKKKWTDGLTMRQFDAHSKTNEQTLQEMSNLAIKYNNALQEDGDAQPEKLAIANVGRADAKKHLEEHVYDMMSSNIAQTLGTVLDTVAF
;
A
#
# COMPACT_ATOMS: atom_id res chain seq x y z
N MET A 1 -19.77 -14.92 24.49
CA MET A 1 -18.57 -15.29 23.70
C MET A 1 -18.44 -14.55 22.36
N LEU A 2 -19.28 -13.54 22.05
CA LEU A 2 -19.15 -12.74 20.81
C LEU A 2 -18.32 -11.45 20.97
N LEU A 3 -18.05 -11.04 22.22
CA LEU A 3 -17.45 -9.75 22.55
C LEU A 3 -16.03 -9.54 21.97
N ASN A 4 -15.34 -10.63 21.62
CA ASN A 4 -13.95 -10.58 21.15
C ASN A 4 -13.77 -11.04 19.69
N LEU A 5 -14.85 -11.26 18.92
CA LEU A 5 -14.74 -11.76 17.54
C LEU A 5 -14.05 -10.75 16.59
N HIS A 6 -14.21 -9.45 16.88
CA HIS A 6 -13.59 -8.37 16.10
C HIS A 6 -12.13 -8.11 16.49
N LYS A 7 -11.66 -8.66 17.62
CA LYS A 7 -10.31 -8.43 18.11
C LYS A 7 -9.37 -9.37 17.36
N LYS A 8 -8.53 -8.80 16.50
CA LYS A 8 -7.40 -9.53 15.92
C LYS A 8 -6.58 -10.14 17.05
N LYS A 9 -6.17 -11.40 16.91
CA LYS A 9 -5.31 -12.00 17.93
C LYS A 9 -3.96 -11.31 17.85
N TRP A 10 -3.42 -10.90 18.99
CA TRP A 10 -2.09 -10.28 19.02
C TRP A 10 -1.00 -11.19 18.45
N THR A 11 -1.21 -12.51 18.53
CA THR A 11 -0.37 -13.54 17.92
C THR A 11 -0.39 -13.53 16.39
N ASP A 12 -1.45 -13.02 15.75
CA ASP A 12 -1.51 -12.91 14.29
C ASP A 12 -0.43 -11.94 13.74
N GLY A 13 0.05 -11.02 14.58
CA GLY A 13 1.19 -10.15 14.26
C GLY A 13 2.55 -10.82 14.42
N LEU A 14 2.61 -11.96 15.12
CA LEU A 14 3.83 -12.75 15.33
C LEU A 14 3.96 -13.91 14.34
N THR A 15 2.89 -14.28 13.64
CA THR A 15 2.98 -15.27 12.56
C THR A 15 3.65 -14.65 11.34
N MET A 16 4.87 -15.11 11.04
CA MET A 16 5.56 -14.73 9.80
C MET A 16 4.87 -15.36 8.59
N ARG A 17 4.66 -14.55 7.55
CA ARG A 17 4.20 -15.06 6.24
C ARG A 17 5.37 -15.75 5.54
N GLN A 18 5.04 -16.67 4.63
CA GLN A 18 6.05 -17.29 3.76
C GLN A 18 6.80 -16.20 2.97
N PHE A 19 8.14 -16.24 3.01
CA PHE A 19 8.99 -15.23 2.39
C PHE A 19 8.76 -15.14 0.87
N ASP A 20 8.62 -16.27 0.18
CA ASP A 20 8.38 -16.29 -1.27
C ASP A 20 7.06 -15.61 -1.64
N ALA A 21 6.00 -15.89 -0.88
CA ALA A 21 4.70 -15.27 -1.10
C ALA A 21 4.74 -13.77 -0.83
N HIS A 22 5.41 -13.34 0.24
CA HIS A 22 5.56 -11.94 0.58
C HIS A 22 6.39 -11.18 -0.47
N SER A 23 7.49 -11.77 -0.94
CA SER A 23 8.32 -11.20 -2.00
C SER A 23 7.53 -11.03 -3.30
N LYS A 24 6.76 -12.04 -3.69
CA LYS A 24 5.88 -11.97 -4.87
C LYS A 24 4.81 -10.89 -4.75
N THR A 25 4.19 -10.76 -3.57
CA THR A 25 3.24 -9.66 -3.33
C THR A 25 3.92 -8.30 -3.44
N ASN A 26 5.12 -8.13 -2.89
CA ASN A 26 5.86 -6.88 -2.99
C ASN A 26 6.21 -6.53 -4.45
N GLU A 27 6.63 -7.51 -5.24
CA GLU A 27 6.92 -7.33 -6.67
C GLU A 27 5.67 -6.89 -7.45
N GLN A 28 4.53 -7.54 -7.20
CA GLN A 28 3.24 -7.18 -7.80
C GLN A 28 2.81 -5.75 -7.43
N THR A 29 2.86 -5.40 -6.15
CA THR A 29 2.50 -4.05 -5.67
C THR A 29 3.43 -2.99 -6.27
N LEU A 30 4.74 -3.25 -6.39
CA LEU A 30 5.68 -2.34 -7.05
C LEU A 30 5.37 -2.15 -8.53
N GLN A 31 4.99 -3.21 -9.24
CA GLN A 31 4.59 -3.12 -10.65
C GLN A 31 3.32 -2.28 -10.81
N GLU A 32 2.33 -2.46 -9.94
CA GLU A 32 1.11 -1.66 -9.91
C GLU A 32 1.39 -0.19 -9.60
N MET A 33 2.25 0.07 -8.61
CA MET A 33 2.71 1.42 -8.28
C MET A 33 3.44 2.07 -9.45
N SER A 34 4.28 1.35 -10.18
CA SER A 34 4.95 1.87 -11.39
C SER A 34 3.94 2.32 -12.44
N ASN A 35 2.92 1.49 -12.70
CA ASN A 35 1.84 1.82 -13.62
C ASN A 35 1.04 3.04 -13.16
N LEU A 36 0.77 3.17 -11.86
CA LEU A 36 0.10 4.33 -11.28
C LEU A 36 0.95 5.60 -11.35
N ALA A 37 2.27 5.49 -11.15
CA ALA A 37 3.19 6.62 -11.28
C ALA A 37 3.22 7.16 -12.72
N ILE A 38 3.22 6.29 -13.72
CA ILE A 38 3.11 6.69 -15.13
C ILE A 38 1.77 7.39 -15.39
N LYS A 39 0.65 6.83 -14.90
CA LYS A 39 -0.68 7.44 -15.03
C LYS A 39 -0.76 8.80 -14.37
N TYR A 40 -0.15 8.95 -13.19
CA TYR A 40 -0.09 10.21 -12.47
C TYR A 40 0.73 11.25 -13.24
N ASN A 41 1.90 10.87 -13.78
CA ASN A 41 2.73 11.76 -14.59
C ASN A 41 2.00 12.21 -15.86
N ASN A 42 1.29 11.31 -16.55
CA ASN A 42 0.50 11.66 -17.73
C ASN A 42 -0.67 12.59 -17.37
N ALA A 43 -1.36 12.35 -16.26
CA ALA A 43 -2.42 13.24 -15.78
C ALA A 43 -1.89 14.65 -15.47
N LEU A 44 -0.72 14.77 -14.84
CA LEU A 44 -0.08 16.06 -14.59
C LEU A 44 0.31 16.79 -15.89
N GLN A 45 0.73 16.07 -16.93
CA GLN A 45 1.04 16.66 -18.23
C GLN A 45 -0.21 17.13 -18.99
N GLU A 46 -1.32 16.38 -18.88
CA GLU A 46 -2.63 16.75 -19.42
C GLU A 46 -3.24 17.96 -18.70
N ASP A 47 -3.08 18.04 -17.39
CA ASP A 47 -3.69 19.06 -16.54
C ASP A 47 -3.03 20.45 -16.70
N GLY A 48 -1.78 20.51 -17.17
CA GLY A 48 -1.11 21.75 -17.61
C GLY A 48 -1.26 22.94 -16.66
N ASP A 49 -1.60 24.12 -17.21
CA ASP A 49 -1.79 25.41 -16.51
C ASP A 49 -3.26 25.68 -16.13
N ALA A 50 -4.07 24.63 -16.05
CA ALA A 50 -5.50 24.78 -15.77
C ALA A 50 -5.74 25.15 -14.30
N GLN A 51 -6.70 26.06 -14.07
CA GLN A 51 -7.06 26.46 -12.70
C GLN A 51 -7.51 25.24 -11.85
N PRO A 52 -7.09 25.17 -10.57
CA PRO A 52 -7.33 24.02 -9.71
C PRO A 52 -8.81 23.71 -9.47
N GLU A 53 -9.71 24.70 -9.54
CA GLU A 53 -11.16 24.46 -9.44
C GLU A 53 -11.74 23.70 -10.64
N LYS A 54 -11.23 23.98 -11.86
CA LYS A 54 -11.67 23.26 -13.06
C LYS A 54 -11.09 21.84 -13.11
N LEU A 55 -9.88 21.66 -12.60
CA LEU A 55 -9.26 20.35 -12.43
C LEU A 55 -10.00 19.51 -11.38
N ALA A 56 -10.43 20.10 -10.27
CA ALA A 56 -11.20 19.39 -9.26
C ALA A 56 -12.53 18.85 -9.83
N ILE A 57 -13.21 19.61 -10.71
CA ILE A 57 -14.46 19.17 -11.36
C ILE A 57 -14.18 18.13 -12.48
N ALA A 58 -13.12 18.32 -13.27
CA ALA A 58 -12.75 17.38 -14.34
C ALA A 58 -12.25 16.03 -13.81
N ASN A 59 -11.62 16.03 -12.63
CA ASN A 59 -11.12 14.82 -11.97
C ASN A 59 -12.22 14.07 -11.18
N VAL A 60 -13.44 14.61 -11.08
CA VAL A 60 -14.58 13.87 -10.52
C VAL A 60 -14.90 12.68 -11.43
N GLY A 61 -14.68 11.47 -10.91
CA GLY A 61 -14.93 10.20 -11.63
C GLY A 61 -13.69 9.56 -12.26
N ARG A 62 -12.55 10.27 -12.32
CA ARG A 62 -11.24 9.68 -12.66
C ARG A 62 -10.64 9.09 -11.38
N ALA A 63 -10.09 7.88 -11.45
CA ALA A 63 -9.39 7.29 -10.30
C ALA A 63 -8.19 8.16 -9.92
N ASP A 64 -8.17 8.66 -8.69
CA ASP A 64 -7.09 9.52 -8.17
C ASP A 64 -5.81 8.68 -8.01
N ALA A 65 -4.94 8.74 -9.02
CA ALA A 65 -3.70 7.98 -9.07
C ALA A 65 -2.74 8.35 -7.93
N LYS A 66 -2.77 9.60 -7.45
CA LYS A 66 -1.94 10.04 -6.32
C LYS A 66 -2.39 9.36 -5.03
N LYS A 67 -3.70 9.38 -4.76
CA LYS A 67 -4.26 8.74 -3.56
C LYS A 67 -3.98 7.23 -3.55
N HIS A 68 -4.15 6.54 -4.68
CA HIS A 68 -3.86 5.11 -4.77
C HIS A 68 -2.37 4.80 -4.58
N LEU A 69 -1.47 5.66 -5.10
CA LEU A 69 -0.03 5.52 -4.83
C LEU A 69 0.27 5.62 -3.34
N GLU A 70 -0.29 6.60 -2.64
CA GLU A 70 -0.09 6.77 -1.19
C GLU A 70 -0.60 5.56 -0.39
N GLU A 71 -1.78 5.04 -0.74
CA GLU A 71 -2.36 3.85 -0.11
C GLU A 71 -1.47 2.60 -0.31
N HIS A 72 -1.04 2.31 -1.53
CA HIS A 72 -0.18 1.15 -1.81
C HIS A 72 1.19 1.25 -1.13
N VAL A 73 1.76 2.45 -1.05
CA VAL A 73 3.01 2.70 -0.33
C VAL A 73 2.85 2.41 1.16
N TYR A 74 1.76 2.89 1.76
CA TYR A 74 1.46 2.68 3.17
C TYR A 74 1.33 1.19 3.51
N ASP A 75 0.56 0.45 2.72
CA ASP A 75 0.33 -0.99 2.93
C ASP A 75 1.62 -1.80 2.75
N MET A 76 2.39 -1.51 1.69
CA MET A 76 3.67 -2.19 1.42
C MET A 76 4.68 -1.94 2.55
N MET A 77 4.84 -0.69 2.99
CA MET A 77 5.75 -0.37 4.10
C MET A 77 5.31 -1.03 5.40
N SER A 78 4.03 -0.96 5.74
CA SER A 78 3.49 -1.58 6.95
C SER A 78 3.75 -3.09 6.98
N SER A 79 3.52 -3.77 5.84
CA SER A 79 3.76 -5.21 5.73
C SER A 79 5.25 -5.56 5.85
N ASN A 80 6.13 -4.80 5.20
CA ASN A 80 7.57 -5.06 5.20
C ASN A 80 8.20 -4.80 6.58
N ILE A 81 7.76 -3.74 7.26
CA ILE A 81 8.22 -3.42 8.62
C ILE A 81 7.80 -4.53 9.59
N ALA A 82 6.53 -4.95 9.55
CA ALA A 82 6.05 -6.03 10.40
C ALA A 82 6.81 -7.34 10.17
N GLN A 83 7.08 -7.69 8.91
CA GLN A 83 7.83 -8.91 8.58
C GLN A 83 9.31 -8.84 9.01
N THR A 84 9.95 -7.70 8.82
CA THR A 84 11.34 -7.49 9.27
C THR A 84 11.44 -7.57 10.79
N LEU A 85 10.53 -6.90 11.51
CA LEU A 85 10.50 -6.94 12.97
C LEU A 85 10.20 -8.35 13.49
N GLY A 86 9.26 -9.07 12.87
CA GLY A 86 8.95 -10.46 13.20
C GLY A 86 10.15 -11.38 13.02
N THR A 87 10.92 -11.20 11.94
CA THR A 87 12.14 -11.98 11.67
C THR A 87 13.22 -11.71 12.73
N VAL A 88 13.45 -10.44 13.08
CA VAL A 88 14.42 -10.07 14.12
C VAL A 88 14.01 -10.61 15.48
N LEU A 89 12.73 -10.52 15.83
CA LEU A 89 12.21 -11.06 17.09
C LEU A 89 12.40 -12.58 17.16
N ASP A 90 12.12 -13.30 16.08
CA ASP A 90 12.31 -14.76 16.03
C ASP A 90 13.78 -15.14 16.29
N THR A 91 14.73 -14.42 15.69
CA THR A 91 16.18 -14.69 15.89
C THR A 91 16.72 -14.38 17.30
N VAL A 92 16.03 -13.56 18.08
CA VAL A 92 16.49 -13.12 19.41
C VAL A 92 15.73 -13.83 20.54
N ALA A 93 14.46 -14.14 20.32
CA ALA A 93 13.58 -14.71 21.34
C ALA A 93 13.53 -16.25 21.33
N PHE A 94 13.87 -16.90 20.20
CA PHE A 94 13.86 -18.35 20.02
C PHE A 94 15.21 -18.85 19.51
#